data_AF-A0A2V9YF84-F1
#
_entry.id   AF-A0A2V9YF84-F1
#
_cell.length_a   1.000
_cell.length_b   1.000
_cell.length_c   1.000
_cell.angle_alpha   90.00
_cell.angle_beta   90.00
_cell.angle_gamma   90.00
#
_symmetry.space_group_name_H-M   'P 1'
#
loop_
_entity.id
_entity.type
_entity.pdbx_description
1 polymer ?
#
loop_
_entity_poly.entity_id
_entity_poly.type
_entity_poly.pdbx_seq_one_letter_code
_entity_poly.pdbx_strand_id
1 'polypeptide(L)'
;MEHPCHRCGATVEDGVPFCRQCSAPQIRVAGFEPARSSSPSELSEASSLPQPDVPGSANQAARIEWSQALPAAALAGTVAAFVMAIPGGGFGLGMVSAGAFAVLIYYRRSPHGILTAGAGARLGAVTGFIASCVLGILLSLEMAFLRSGNQLRVALLQSVEQAAARAGSDPQAQQVVQFLKSPEGLTLLLGLGVLVMLLLFLLCSMIGGAISAALLGKRERR
;
A
#
# COMPACT_ATOMS: atom_id res chain seq x y z
N MET A 1 -41.37 21.23 -18.85
CA MET A 1 -40.41 21.87 -19.78
C MET A 1 -39.36 20.80 -20.09
N GLU A 2 -38.85 20.76 -21.32
CA GLU A 2 -37.92 19.73 -21.78
C GLU A 2 -36.61 20.41 -22.18
N HIS A 3 -35.48 19.81 -21.83
CA HIS A 3 -34.16 20.33 -22.16
C HIS A 3 -33.33 19.26 -22.89
N PRO A 4 -32.45 19.65 -23.83
CA PRO A 4 -31.58 18.71 -24.50
C PRO A 4 -30.48 18.23 -23.54
N CYS A 5 -30.15 16.94 -23.64
CA CYS A 5 -29.07 16.36 -22.87
C CYS A 5 -27.72 16.96 -23.28
N HIS A 6 -26.97 17.45 -22.31
CA HIS A 6 -25.66 18.07 -22.54
C HIS A 6 -24.62 17.14 -23.18
N ARG A 7 -24.82 15.81 -23.10
CA ARG A 7 -23.87 14.82 -23.61
C ARG A 7 -24.26 14.21 -24.95
N CYS A 8 -25.55 13.97 -25.18
CA CYS A 8 -26.03 13.26 -26.38
C CYS A 8 -27.07 14.03 -27.18
N GLY A 9 -27.51 15.20 -26.71
CA GLY A 9 -28.52 16.03 -27.38
C GLY A 9 -29.96 15.51 -27.32
N ALA A 10 -30.21 14.30 -26.79
CA ALA A 10 -31.55 13.75 -26.65
C ALA A 10 -32.43 14.63 -25.73
N THR A 11 -33.72 14.76 -26.04
CA THR A 11 -34.68 15.52 -25.23
C THR A 11 -34.91 14.82 -23.89
N VAL A 12 -34.74 15.55 -22.79
CA VAL A 12 -34.93 15.06 -21.42
C VAL A 12 -35.94 15.94 -20.70
N GLU A 13 -36.83 15.30 -19.98
CA GLU A 13 -37.87 15.96 -19.18
C GLU A 13 -37.29 16.56 -17.90
N ASP A 14 -37.72 17.76 -17.54
CA ASP A 14 -37.24 18.45 -16.33
C ASP A 14 -37.58 17.66 -15.06
N GLY A 15 -36.61 17.53 -14.16
CA GLY A 15 -36.74 16.77 -12.91
C GLY A 15 -36.21 15.33 -12.98
N VAL A 16 -35.77 14.84 -14.14
CA VAL A 16 -35.14 13.51 -14.26
C VAL A 16 -33.62 13.61 -14.00
N PRO A 17 -33.06 12.87 -13.02
CA PRO A 17 -31.66 13.01 -12.63
C PRO A 17 -30.66 12.49 -13.67
N PHE A 18 -31.07 11.52 -14.50
CA PHE A 18 -30.22 10.88 -15.50
C PHE A 18 -30.92 10.80 -16.85
N CYS A 19 -30.18 11.03 -17.94
CA CYS A 19 -30.70 10.80 -19.29
C CYS A 19 -30.92 9.29 -19.52
N ARG A 20 -32.10 8.89 -20.01
CA ARG A 20 -32.42 7.47 -20.29
C ARG A 20 -31.63 6.87 -21.45
N GLN A 21 -31.09 7.69 -22.34
CA GLN A 21 -30.43 7.25 -23.56
C GLN A 21 -28.90 7.09 -23.38
N CYS A 22 -28.28 7.91 -22.54
CA CYS A 22 -26.82 7.88 -22.33
C CYS A 22 -26.40 7.79 -20.86
N SER A 23 -27.34 7.70 -19.91
CA SER A 23 -27.12 7.66 -18.46
C SER A 23 -26.35 8.86 -17.88
N ALA A 24 -26.23 9.96 -18.62
CA ALA A 24 -25.52 11.15 -18.15
C ALA A 24 -26.31 11.85 -17.04
N PRO A 25 -25.65 12.27 -15.93
CA PRO A 25 -26.28 13.06 -14.87
C PRO A 25 -26.59 14.47 -15.38
N GLN A 26 -27.84 14.91 -15.25
CA GLN A 26 -28.28 16.24 -15.72
C GLN A 26 -28.20 17.32 -14.63
N ILE A 27 -28.16 16.91 -13.36
CA ILE A 27 -28.04 17.83 -12.23
C ILE A 27 -26.60 18.32 -12.14
N ARG A 28 -26.38 19.58 -12.51
CA ARG A 28 -25.10 20.28 -12.30
C ARG A 28 -25.27 21.24 -11.14
N VAL A 29 -24.54 21.00 -10.07
CA VAL A 29 -24.37 22.00 -9.02
C VAL A 29 -23.53 23.11 -9.63
N ALA A 30 -24.11 24.30 -9.81
CA ALA A 30 -23.35 25.46 -10.22
C ALA A 30 -22.22 25.65 -9.20
N GLY A 31 -20.98 25.39 -9.61
CA GLY A 31 -19.83 25.87 -8.87
C GLY A 31 -19.98 27.37 -8.70
N PHE A 32 -19.67 27.88 -7.51
CA PHE A 32 -19.75 29.29 -7.18
C PHE A 32 -18.88 30.09 -8.18
N GLU A 33 -19.52 30.63 -9.21
CA GLU A 33 -18.95 31.61 -10.11
C GLU A 33 -19.24 32.97 -9.49
N PRO A 34 -18.23 33.71 -9.00
CA PRO A 34 -18.48 35.05 -8.47
C PRO A 34 -19.04 35.91 -9.60
N ALA A 35 -20.17 36.54 -9.32
CA ALA A 35 -20.96 37.33 -10.24
C ALA A 35 -20.08 38.31 -11.04
N ARG A 36 -20.08 38.19 -12.38
CA ARG A 36 -19.61 39.26 -13.26
C ARG A 36 -20.59 40.43 -13.16
N SER A 37 -20.23 41.44 -12.37
CA SER A 37 -20.76 42.79 -12.51
C SER A 37 -20.08 43.48 -13.69
N SER A 38 -20.90 43.92 -14.65
CA SER A 38 -20.55 44.69 -15.83
C SER A 38 -20.20 46.15 -15.50
N SER A 39 -19.00 46.62 -15.90
CA SER A 39 -18.78 47.90 -16.61
C SER A 39 -17.28 48.23 -16.81
N PRO A 40 -16.88 48.99 -17.86
CA PRO A 40 -15.49 49.13 -18.30
C PRO A 40 -14.83 50.45 -17.86
N SER A 41 -13.53 50.43 -17.52
CA SER A 41 -12.57 51.51 -17.88
C SER A 41 -11.14 51.23 -17.35
N GLU A 42 -10.20 51.30 -18.29
CA GLU A 42 -8.88 51.97 -18.25
C GLU A 42 -7.75 51.54 -17.28
N LEU A 43 -6.66 51.12 -17.94
CA LEU A 43 -5.21 51.28 -17.73
C LEU A 43 -4.58 51.53 -16.34
N SER A 44 -3.51 50.75 -16.14
CA SER A 44 -2.23 51.04 -15.48
C SER A 44 -2.20 51.27 -13.96
N GLU A 45 -1.48 50.39 -13.28
CA GLU A 45 -0.20 50.66 -12.62
C GLU A 45 -0.08 49.85 -11.32
N ALA A 46 1.09 49.27 -11.13
CA ALA A 46 1.43 48.33 -10.08
C ALA A 46 1.17 48.89 -8.67
N SER A 47 0.37 48.16 -7.89
CA SER A 47 0.34 48.29 -6.44
C SER A 47 0.44 46.90 -5.83
N SER A 48 1.59 46.62 -5.23
CA SER A 48 1.87 45.45 -4.42
C SER A 48 0.88 45.36 -3.27
N LEU A 49 0.01 44.34 -3.27
CA LEU A 49 -0.77 43.93 -2.12
C LEU A 49 -0.55 42.42 -1.83
N PRO A 50 -0.67 42.02 -0.55
CA PRO A 50 -0.18 40.74 -0.04
C PRO A 50 -0.87 39.54 -0.68
N GLN A 51 -0.08 38.52 -1.04
CA GLN A 51 -0.61 37.21 -1.40
C GLN A 51 -1.56 36.72 -0.30
N PRO A 52 -2.82 36.39 -0.62
CA PRO A 52 -3.63 35.62 0.30
C PRO A 52 -3.00 34.23 0.37
N ASP A 53 -2.52 33.86 1.56
CA ASP A 53 -2.14 32.50 1.90
C ASP A 53 -3.24 31.55 1.44
N VAL A 54 -2.97 30.80 0.37
CA VAL A 54 -3.86 29.76 -0.12
C VAL A 54 -3.71 28.58 0.85
N PRO A 55 -4.66 28.31 1.77
CA PRO A 55 -4.53 27.16 2.63
C PRO A 55 -5.06 25.97 1.84
N GLY A 56 -4.15 25.18 1.29
CA GLY A 56 -4.41 23.77 1.02
C GLY A 56 -4.85 23.40 -0.40
N SER A 57 -3.90 23.38 -1.34
CA SER A 57 -3.93 22.39 -2.44
C SER A 57 -3.03 21.18 -2.20
N ALA A 58 -2.36 21.10 -1.05
CA ALA A 58 -1.48 19.99 -0.68
C ALA A 58 -2.18 18.83 0.04
N ASN A 59 -3.50 18.91 0.31
CA ASN A 59 -4.17 17.96 1.20
C ASN A 59 -5.47 17.35 0.66
N GLN A 60 -5.62 17.22 -0.66
CA GLN A 60 -6.37 16.07 -1.18
C GLN A 60 -5.47 14.84 -1.10
N ALA A 61 -5.07 14.48 0.12
CA ALA A 61 -4.62 13.13 0.40
C ALA A 61 -5.77 12.24 -0.08
N ALA A 62 -5.55 11.53 -1.18
CA ALA A 62 -6.47 10.56 -1.74
C ALA A 62 -7.16 9.84 -0.58
N ARG A 63 -8.45 10.14 -0.36
CA ARG A 63 -9.16 9.69 0.83
C ARG A 63 -9.38 8.19 0.61
N ILE A 64 -8.46 7.38 1.14
CA ILE A 64 -8.48 5.93 0.96
C ILE A 64 -9.78 5.44 1.59
N GLU A 65 -10.60 4.76 0.80
CA GLU A 65 -11.81 4.15 1.31
C GLU A 65 -11.44 2.83 1.98
N TRP A 66 -11.17 2.89 3.30
CA TRP A 66 -10.65 1.77 4.09
C TRP A 66 -11.56 0.54 4.07
N SER A 67 -12.87 0.72 3.90
CA SER A 67 -13.85 -0.37 3.75
C SER A 67 -13.56 -1.26 2.53
N GLN A 68 -13.03 -0.69 1.45
CA GLN A 68 -12.72 -1.40 0.20
C GLN A 68 -11.23 -1.79 0.13
N ALA A 69 -10.36 -1.00 0.75
CA ALA A 69 -8.92 -1.21 0.84
C ALA A 69 -8.53 -2.38 1.76
N LEU A 70 -9.16 -2.52 2.93
CA LEU A 70 -8.88 -3.62 3.87
C LEU A 70 -9.11 -5.02 3.28
N PRO A 71 -10.25 -5.34 2.64
CA PRO A 71 -10.46 -6.67 2.07
C PRO A 71 -9.53 -6.95 0.88
N ALA A 72 -9.19 -5.92 0.08
CA ALA A 72 -8.20 -6.04 -0.98
C ALA A 72 -6.80 -6.34 -0.41
N ALA A 73 -6.44 -5.65 0.67
CA ALA A 73 -5.18 -5.83 1.36
C ALA A 73 -5.06 -7.22 2.02
N ALA A 74 -6.13 -7.66 2.67
CA ALA A 74 -6.19 -8.97 3.30
C ALA A 74 -6.06 -10.11 2.29
N LEU A 75 -6.78 -10.02 1.16
CA LEU A 75 -6.71 -11.04 0.11
C LEU A 75 -5.31 -11.07 -0.52
N ALA A 76 -4.75 -9.93 -0.89
CA ALA A 76 -3.41 -9.85 -1.47
C ALA A 76 -2.33 -10.34 -0.50
N GLY A 77 -2.40 -9.94 0.77
CA GLY A 77 -1.46 -10.36 1.81
C GLY A 77 -1.54 -11.86 2.10
N THR A 78 -2.75 -12.42 2.12
CA THR A 78 -2.96 -13.86 2.35
C THR A 78 -2.40 -14.67 1.19
N VAL A 79 -2.74 -14.32 -0.05
CA VAL A 79 -2.22 -15.00 -1.24
C VAL A 79 -0.69 -14.93 -1.29
N ALA A 80 -0.11 -13.76 -1.00
CA ALA A 80 1.34 -13.61 -0.96
C ALA A 80 2.00 -14.48 0.13
N ALA A 81 1.39 -14.57 1.32
CA ALA A 81 1.91 -15.41 2.40
C ALA A 81 1.89 -16.90 2.02
N PHE A 82 0.83 -17.38 1.37
CA PHE A 82 0.77 -18.75 0.86
C PHE A 82 1.81 -19.01 -0.24
N VAL A 83 2.02 -18.06 -1.16
CA VAL A 83 3.03 -18.19 -2.21
C VAL A 83 4.45 -18.26 -1.62
N MET A 84 4.72 -17.52 -0.54
CA MET A 84 6.01 -17.59 0.15
C MET A 84 6.20 -18.84 1.01
N ALA A 85 5.11 -19.44 1.49
CA ALA A 85 5.19 -20.68 2.25
C ALA A 85 5.61 -21.88 1.37
N ILE A 86 5.57 -21.76 0.04
CA ILE A 86 6.03 -22.81 -0.89
C ILE A 86 7.56 -22.73 -1.04
N PRO A 87 8.33 -23.76 -0.65
CA PRO A 87 9.77 -23.79 -0.83
C PRO A 87 10.14 -23.69 -2.31
N GLY A 88 10.92 -22.67 -2.69
CA GLY A 88 11.29 -22.38 -4.09
C GLY A 88 10.56 -21.19 -4.72
N GLY A 89 9.50 -20.67 -4.07
CA GLY A 89 8.89 -19.40 -4.45
C GLY A 89 9.80 -18.23 -4.08
N GLY A 90 10.10 -17.34 -5.04
CA GLY A 90 11.03 -16.23 -4.84
C GLY A 90 10.64 -15.30 -3.69
N PHE A 91 11.24 -15.51 -2.52
CA PHE A 91 10.99 -14.81 -1.26
C PHE A 91 10.94 -13.27 -1.43
N GLY A 92 11.86 -12.71 -2.21
CA GLY A 92 11.92 -11.26 -2.48
C GLY A 92 10.85 -10.75 -3.45
N LEU A 93 10.53 -11.52 -4.49
CA LEU A 93 9.51 -11.15 -5.49
C LEU A 93 8.11 -11.23 -4.89
N GLY A 94 7.86 -12.19 -4.00
CA GLY A 94 6.62 -12.27 -3.23
C GLY A 94 6.35 -11.02 -2.40
N MET A 95 7.40 -10.45 -1.76
CA MET A 95 7.23 -9.34 -0.82
C MET A 95 6.84 -8.06 -1.54
N VAL A 96 7.47 -7.79 -2.67
CA VAL A 96 7.16 -6.60 -3.49
C VAL A 96 5.82 -6.77 -4.21
N SER A 97 5.54 -7.98 -4.71
CA SER A 97 4.29 -8.26 -5.44
C SER A 97 3.06 -8.18 -4.53
N ALA A 98 3.16 -8.53 -3.24
CA ALA A 98 2.04 -8.40 -2.29
C ALA A 98 1.47 -6.97 -2.24
N GLY A 99 2.36 -5.97 -2.06
CA GLY A 99 1.97 -4.56 -2.04
C GLY A 99 1.45 -4.07 -3.39
N ALA A 100 2.04 -4.53 -4.49
CA ALA A 100 1.60 -4.21 -5.84
C ALA A 100 0.20 -4.76 -6.16
N PHE A 101 -0.04 -6.04 -5.83
CA PHE A 101 -1.33 -6.71 -6.03
C PHE A 101 -2.45 -6.07 -5.23
N ALA A 102 -2.19 -5.66 -3.98
CA ALA A 102 -3.18 -4.96 -3.17
C ALA A 102 -3.65 -3.66 -3.82
N VAL A 103 -2.70 -2.88 -4.35
CA VAL A 103 -3.00 -1.61 -5.04
C VAL A 103 -3.76 -1.87 -6.34
N LEU A 104 -3.41 -2.91 -7.09
CA LEU A 104 -4.13 -3.30 -8.32
C LEU A 104 -5.59 -3.70 -8.02
N ILE A 105 -5.83 -4.49 -6.97
CA ILE A 105 -7.19 -4.90 -6.58
C ILE A 105 -7.99 -3.68 -6.11
N TYR A 106 -7.39 -2.81 -5.30
CA TYR A 106 -8.03 -1.58 -4.85
C TYR A 106 -8.39 -0.66 -6.03
N TYR A 107 -7.47 -0.46 -6.96
CA TYR A 107 -7.72 0.35 -8.16
C TYR A 107 -8.85 -0.21 -9.03
N ARG A 108 -8.91 -1.55 -9.19
CA ARG A 108 -10.00 -2.19 -9.94
C ARG A 108 -11.37 -2.00 -9.30
N ARG A 109 -11.45 -1.85 -7.98
CA ARG A 109 -12.71 -1.62 -7.25
C ARG A 109 -13.11 -0.15 -7.22
N SER A 110 -12.15 0.76 -7.30
CA SER A 110 -12.40 2.21 -7.25
C SER A 110 -11.73 2.93 -8.44
N PRO A 111 -12.20 2.73 -9.69
CA PRO A 111 -11.56 3.27 -10.89
C PRO A 111 -11.62 4.79 -11.02
N HIS A 112 -12.33 5.51 -10.15
CA HIS A 112 -12.47 6.98 -10.21
C HIS A 112 -11.70 7.69 -9.07
N GLY A 113 -10.97 6.93 -8.24
CA GLY A 113 -10.15 7.49 -7.17
C GLY A 113 -8.77 7.91 -7.67
N ILE A 114 -8.37 9.16 -7.40
CA ILE A 114 -7.01 9.63 -7.67
C ILE A 114 -6.05 8.85 -6.77
N LEU A 115 -5.31 7.88 -7.31
CA LEU A 115 -4.30 7.14 -6.57
C LEU A 115 -2.99 7.93 -6.52
N THR A 116 -2.57 8.31 -5.31
CA THR A 116 -1.24 8.90 -5.06
C THR A 116 -0.25 7.82 -4.63
N ALA A 117 1.04 8.04 -4.89
CA ALA A 117 2.10 7.12 -4.43
C ALA A 117 2.07 6.93 -2.90
N GLY A 118 1.76 8.00 -2.15
CA GLY A 118 1.62 7.93 -0.69
C GLY A 118 0.44 7.06 -0.23
N ALA A 119 -0.68 7.07 -0.96
CA ALA A 119 -1.80 6.18 -0.67
C ALA A 119 -1.44 4.70 -0.95
N GLY A 120 -0.71 4.45 -2.05
CA GLY A 120 -0.18 3.13 -2.37
C GLY A 120 0.81 2.60 -1.32
N ALA A 121 1.68 3.47 -0.79
CA ALA A 121 2.60 3.10 0.29
C ALA A 121 1.86 2.70 1.58
N ARG A 122 0.84 3.46 1.99
CA ARG A 122 0.03 3.14 3.18
C ARG A 122 -0.72 1.82 3.02
N LEU A 123 -1.29 1.58 1.83
CA LEU A 123 -1.94 0.31 1.52
C LEU A 123 -0.93 -0.85 1.58
N GLY A 124 0.26 -0.66 0.99
CA GLY A 124 1.37 -1.60 1.03
C GLY A 124 1.86 -1.91 2.45
N ALA A 125 1.89 -0.93 3.34
CA ALA A 125 2.25 -1.16 4.75
C ALA A 125 1.24 -2.07 5.46
N VAL A 126 -0.06 -1.81 5.28
CA VAL A 126 -1.12 -2.64 5.86
C VAL A 126 -1.08 -4.06 5.29
N THR A 127 -0.84 -4.20 3.98
CA THR A 127 -0.72 -5.52 3.35
C THR A 127 0.50 -6.29 3.85
N GLY A 128 1.64 -5.61 4.00
CA GLY A 128 2.87 -6.20 4.51
C GLY A 128 2.72 -6.66 5.95
N PHE A 129 2.02 -5.88 6.78
CA PHE A 129 1.69 -6.28 8.15
C PHE A 129 0.81 -7.54 8.18
N ILE A 130 -0.29 -7.54 7.41
CA ILE A 130 -1.19 -8.72 7.35
C ILE A 130 -0.44 -9.94 6.83
N ALA A 131 0.33 -9.81 5.74
CA ALA A 131 1.11 -10.90 5.18
C ALA A 131 2.13 -11.46 6.19
N SER A 132 2.80 -10.59 6.96
CA SER A 132 3.73 -10.99 8.00
C SER A 132 3.03 -11.73 9.14
N CYS A 133 1.86 -11.27 9.59
CA CYS A 133 1.06 -11.98 10.59
C CYS A 133 0.62 -13.37 10.09
N VAL A 134 0.09 -13.45 8.87
CA VAL A 134 -0.36 -14.73 8.27
C VAL A 134 0.81 -15.69 8.12
N LEU A 135 1.95 -15.22 7.60
CA LEU A 135 3.14 -16.05 7.45
C LEU A 135 3.68 -16.50 8.82
N GLY A 136 3.70 -15.62 9.82
CA GLY A 136 4.11 -15.96 11.18
C GLY A 136 3.22 -17.03 11.81
N ILE A 137 1.90 -16.95 11.60
CA ILE A 137 0.94 -17.97 12.03
C ILE A 137 1.19 -19.30 11.30
N LEU A 138 1.37 -19.27 9.99
CA LEU A 138 1.66 -20.47 9.20
C LEU A 138 2.94 -21.17 9.66
N LEU A 139 4.03 -20.41 9.83
CA LEU A 139 5.31 -20.93 10.34
C LEU A 139 5.19 -21.47 11.77
N SER A 140 4.40 -20.80 12.62
CA SER A 140 4.16 -21.26 13.99
C SER A 140 3.34 -22.55 14.02
N LEU A 141 2.33 -22.67 13.17
CA LEU A 141 1.56 -23.90 12.99
C LEU A 141 2.45 -25.02 12.45
N GLU A 142 3.28 -24.73 11.45
CA GLU A 142 4.22 -25.71 10.89
C GLU A 142 5.17 -26.22 11.97
N MET A 143 5.68 -25.33 12.81
CA MET A 143 6.56 -25.66 13.94
C MET A 143 5.85 -26.46 15.05
N ALA A 144 4.57 -26.20 15.29
CA ALA A 144 3.77 -26.88 16.32
C ALA A 144 3.27 -28.27 15.86
N PHE A 145 2.86 -28.38 14.59
CA PHE A 145 2.25 -29.60 14.04
C PHE A 145 3.28 -30.56 13.43
N LEU A 146 4.36 -30.06 12.84
CA LEU A 146 5.47 -30.92 12.41
C LEU A 146 6.55 -30.94 13.50
N ARG A 147 7.12 -32.12 13.80
CA ARG A 147 8.34 -32.27 14.64
C ARG A 147 9.58 -31.52 14.09
N SER A 148 9.40 -30.69 13.06
CA SER A 148 10.36 -29.79 12.43
C SER A 148 10.91 -28.70 13.35
N GLY A 149 10.31 -28.47 14.52
CA GLY A 149 10.90 -27.61 15.57
C GLY A 149 12.36 -27.95 15.87
N ASN A 150 12.69 -29.25 15.91
CA ASN A 150 14.07 -29.69 16.05
C ASN A 150 14.91 -29.46 14.79
N GLN A 151 14.35 -29.63 13.59
CA GLN A 151 15.08 -29.40 12.34
C GLN A 151 15.45 -27.92 12.15
N LEU A 152 14.53 -26.99 12.42
CA LEU A 152 14.83 -25.56 12.34
C LEU A 152 15.88 -25.19 13.38
N ARG A 153 15.76 -25.71 14.61
CA ARG A 153 16.76 -25.49 15.67
C ARG A 153 18.14 -26.01 15.27
N VAL A 154 18.21 -27.20 14.69
CA VAL A 154 19.46 -27.79 14.19
C VAL A 154 20.04 -26.98 13.02
N ALA A 155 19.22 -26.57 12.07
CA ALA A 155 19.66 -25.72 10.95
C ALA A 155 20.16 -24.35 11.42
N LEU A 156 19.48 -23.75 12.40
CA LEU A 156 19.90 -22.49 13.03
C LEU A 156 21.25 -22.66 13.75
N LEU A 157 21.40 -23.73 14.53
CA LEU A 157 22.65 -24.05 15.21
C LEU A 157 23.80 -24.29 14.21
N GLN A 158 23.54 -24.99 13.10
CA GLN A 158 24.52 -25.15 12.02
C GLN A 158 24.92 -23.79 11.41
N SER A 159 23.97 -22.89 11.18
CA SER A 159 24.29 -21.56 10.63
C SER A 159 25.12 -20.72 11.59
N VAL A 160 24.84 -20.81 12.90
CA VAL A 160 25.61 -20.14 13.97
C VAL A 160 27.02 -20.75 14.07
N GLU A 161 27.16 -22.07 13.98
CA GLU A 161 28.45 -22.74 13.95
C GLU A 161 29.27 -22.38 12.71
N GLN A 162 28.62 -22.23 11.56
CA GLN A 162 29.27 -21.81 10.33
C GLN A 162 29.73 -20.35 10.40
N ALA A 163 28.95 -19.48 11.05
CA ALA A 163 29.37 -18.11 11.36
C ALA A 163 30.54 -18.08 12.36
N ALA A 164 30.52 -18.96 13.38
CA ALA A 164 31.61 -19.12 14.34
C ALA A 164 32.90 -19.60 13.67
N ALA A 165 32.80 -20.57 12.74
CA ALA A 165 33.94 -21.08 11.98
C ALA A 165 34.56 -19.99 11.09
N ARG A 166 33.76 -19.04 10.59
CA ARG A 166 34.25 -17.88 9.83
C ARG A 166 34.86 -16.79 10.70
N ALA A 167 34.40 -16.65 11.96
CA ALA A 167 34.88 -15.65 12.90
C ALA A 167 36.24 -16.03 13.55
N GLY A 168 36.74 -17.26 13.36
CA GLY A 168 38.05 -17.67 13.84
C GLY A 168 38.16 -17.74 15.37
N SER A 169 39.39 -17.72 15.89
CA SER A 169 39.73 -17.85 17.32
C SER A 169 39.53 -16.56 18.12
N ASP A 170 38.61 -15.69 17.72
CA ASP A 170 38.32 -14.47 18.46
C ASP A 170 37.52 -14.81 19.73
N PRO A 171 38.06 -14.53 20.93
CA PRO A 171 37.42 -14.92 22.19
C PRO A 171 36.05 -14.27 22.39
N GLN A 172 35.83 -13.06 21.86
CA GLN A 172 34.51 -12.41 21.87
C GLN A 172 33.49 -13.12 20.97
N ALA A 173 33.88 -13.59 19.79
CA ALA A 173 32.97 -14.25 18.86
C ALA A 173 32.47 -15.59 19.43
N GLN A 174 33.34 -16.33 20.14
CA GLN A 174 32.97 -17.57 20.82
C GLN A 174 31.98 -17.34 21.97
N GLN A 175 32.14 -16.24 22.71
CA GLN A 175 31.23 -15.85 23.79
C GLN A 175 29.83 -15.53 23.25
N VAL A 176 29.75 -14.77 22.15
CA VAL A 176 28.48 -14.46 21.47
C VAL A 176 27.83 -15.73 20.91
N VAL A 177 28.62 -16.64 20.33
CA VAL A 177 28.13 -17.94 19.83
C VAL A 177 27.61 -18.84 20.96
N GLN A 178 28.30 -18.90 22.11
CA GLN A 178 27.80 -19.63 23.29
C GLN A 178 26.51 -19.02 23.82
N PHE A 179 26.42 -17.69 23.87
CA PHE A 179 25.19 -17.00 24.26
C PHE A 179 24.05 -17.29 23.29
N LEU A 180 24.29 -17.28 21.97
CA LEU A 180 23.30 -17.63 20.94
C LEU A 180 22.83 -19.10 21.02
N LYS A 181 23.69 -20.02 21.47
CA LYS A 181 23.34 -21.42 21.72
C LYS A 181 22.45 -21.61 22.95
N SER A 182 22.44 -20.66 23.89
CA SER A 182 21.59 -20.71 25.08
C SER A 182 20.09 -20.61 24.72
N PRO A 183 19.17 -21.15 25.54
CA PRO A 183 17.73 -21.05 25.27
C PRO A 183 17.23 -19.61 25.22
N GLU A 184 17.81 -18.71 26.02
CA GLU A 184 17.48 -17.28 26.02
C GLU A 184 17.99 -16.60 24.75
N GLY A 185 19.24 -16.88 24.34
CA GLY A 185 19.83 -16.34 23.12
C GLY A 185 19.12 -16.80 21.85
N LEU A 186 18.66 -18.05 21.81
CA LEU A 186 17.88 -18.57 20.69
C LEU A 186 16.50 -17.92 20.59
N THR A 187 15.85 -17.66 21.73
CA THR A 187 14.56 -16.93 21.77
C THR A 187 14.73 -15.50 21.28
N LEU A 188 15.78 -14.81 21.74
CA LEU A 188 16.12 -13.46 21.28
C LEU A 188 16.44 -13.43 19.78
N LEU A 189 17.22 -14.39 19.28
CA LEU A 189 17.59 -14.49 17.88
C LEU A 189 16.36 -14.74 16.99
N LEU A 190 15.46 -15.65 17.38
CA LEU A 190 14.20 -15.87 16.67
C LEU A 190 13.32 -14.63 16.69
N GLY A 191 13.16 -14.00 17.86
CA GLY A 191 12.36 -12.78 18.00
C GLY A 191 12.89 -11.63 17.15
N LEU A 192 14.22 -11.43 17.15
CA LEU A 192 14.88 -10.46 16.29
C LEU A 192 14.71 -10.80 14.81
N GLY A 193 14.82 -12.08 14.44
CA GLY A 193 14.60 -12.54 13.06
C GLY A 193 13.18 -12.24 12.56
N VAL A 194 12.15 -12.52 13.37
CA VAL A 194 10.76 -12.19 13.05
C VAL A 194 10.57 -10.68 12.93
N LEU A 195 11.16 -9.89 13.82
CA LEU A 195 11.10 -8.43 13.75
C LEU A 195 11.74 -7.90 12.46
N VAL A 196 12.93 -8.38 12.11
CA VAL A 196 13.62 -7.98 10.87
C VAL A 196 12.79 -8.38 9.65
N MET A 197 12.21 -9.58 9.65
CA MET A 197 11.32 -10.00 8.56
C MET A 197 10.09 -9.12 8.44
N LEU A 198 9.45 -8.75 9.55
CA LEU A 198 8.34 -7.80 9.56
C LEU A 198 8.74 -6.46 8.93
N LEU A 199 9.90 -5.92 9.31
CA LEU A 199 10.42 -4.67 8.77
C LEU A 199 10.69 -4.76 7.26
N LEU A 200 11.27 -5.88 6.79
CA LEU A 200 11.50 -6.13 5.37
C LEU A 200 10.19 -6.23 4.60
N PHE A 201 9.20 -6.95 5.14
CA PHE A 201 7.86 -7.03 4.55
C PHE A 201 7.22 -5.66 4.40
N LEU A 202 7.28 -4.84 5.45
CA LEU A 202 6.76 -3.48 5.43
C LEU A 202 7.48 -2.65 4.37
N LEU A 203 8.81 -2.66 4.35
CA LEU A 203 9.60 -1.84 3.44
C LEU A 203 9.36 -2.25 1.97
N CYS A 204 9.46 -3.53 1.66
CA CYS A 204 9.24 -4.05 0.31
C CYS A 204 7.80 -3.85 -0.15
N SER A 205 6.81 -4.06 0.72
CA SER A 205 5.40 -3.87 0.36
C SER A 205 5.04 -2.39 0.19
N MET A 206 5.62 -1.49 1.01
CA MET A 206 5.48 -0.04 0.82
C MET A 206 6.04 0.39 -0.54
N ILE A 207 7.23 -0.09 -0.91
CA ILE A 207 7.85 0.20 -2.21
C ILE A 207 6.98 -0.34 -3.35
N GLY A 208 6.56 -1.61 -3.27
CA GLY A 208 5.70 -2.24 -4.29
C GLY A 208 4.36 -1.53 -4.46
N GLY A 209 3.72 -1.13 -3.34
CA GLY A 209 2.48 -0.37 -3.36
C GLY A 209 2.64 1.04 -3.91
N ALA A 210 3.71 1.76 -3.52
CA ALA A 210 3.99 3.10 -4.01
C ALA A 210 4.25 3.13 -5.53
N ILE A 211 5.10 2.21 -6.02
CA ILE A 211 5.41 2.09 -7.45
C ILE A 211 4.13 1.78 -8.24
N SER A 212 3.34 0.81 -7.76
CA SER A 212 2.11 0.40 -8.45
C SER A 212 1.08 1.53 -8.52
N ALA A 213 0.92 2.30 -7.43
CA ALA A 213 0.03 3.45 -7.41
C ALA A 213 0.52 4.58 -8.33
N ALA A 214 1.83 4.83 -8.38
CA ALA A 214 2.41 5.84 -9.26
C ALA A 214 2.22 5.50 -10.75
N LEU A 215 2.39 4.22 -11.13
CA LEU A 215 2.19 3.76 -12.50
C LEU A 215 0.73 3.89 -12.94
N LEU A 216 -0.21 3.47 -12.10
CA LEU A 216 -1.65 3.58 -12.37
C LEU A 216 -2.12 5.03 -12.42
N GLY A 217 -1.69 5.87 -11.49
CA GLY A 217 -2.03 7.30 -11.46
C GLY A 217 -1.43 8.14 -12.61
N LYS A 218 -0.43 7.62 -13.33
CA LYS A 218 0.09 8.23 -14.57
C LYS A 218 -0.77 7.86 -15.77
N ARG A 219 -1.35 6.66 -15.79
CA ARG A 219 -2.21 6.17 -16.88
C ARG A 219 -3.53 6.91 -16.96
N GLU A 220 -4.13 7.25 -15.82
CA GLU A 220 -5.38 8.04 -15.77
C GLU A 220 -5.22 9.49 -16.25
N ARG A 221 -3.98 10.01 -16.20
CA ARG A 221 -3.66 11.38 -16.64
C ARG A 221 -3.31 11.49 -18.14
N ARG A 222 -3.24 10.37 -18.86
CA ARG A 222 -2.96 10.32 -20.30
C ARG A 222 -4.21 9.98 -21.08
#